data_AF-A0A7H0G104-F1
#
_entry.id   AF-A0A7H0G104-F1
#
_cell.length_a   1.000
_cell.length_b   1.000
_cell.length_c   1.000
_cell.angle_alpha   90.00
_cell.angle_beta   90.00
_cell.angle_gamma   90.00
#
_symmetry.space_group_name_H-M   'P 1'
#
loop_
_entity.id
_entity.type
_entity.pdbx_description
1 polymer ?
#
loop_
_entity_poly.entity_id
_entity_poly.type
_entity_poly.pdbx_seq_one_letter_code
_entity_poly.pdbx_strand_id
1 'polypeptide(L)'
;MKWMANSWQDLSPALRRYYRASVLPSVAFLVLALAHEWLSRQAEVGVPLRAAFALAPVLALAWLFAAYLHFLHDCDELERRIELGALAWAAGIAVHAVLAVLLLLDAGVVAWRAKHVAALLALVLVGSYALVRAWLHRRYA
;
A
#
# COMPACT_ATOMS: atom_id res chain seq x y z
N MET A 1 27.29 0.46 -6.92
CA MET A 1 26.73 1.30 -5.82
C MET A 1 26.68 2.80 -6.11
N LYS A 2 27.52 3.38 -7.01
CA LYS A 2 27.44 4.80 -7.40
C LYS A 2 26.12 5.21 -8.09
N TRP A 3 25.49 4.31 -8.85
CA TRP A 3 24.22 4.58 -9.55
C TRP A 3 23.04 4.87 -8.60
N MET A 4 22.97 4.19 -7.46
CA MET A 4 21.93 4.47 -6.45
C MET A 4 22.16 5.81 -5.75
N ALA A 5 23.42 6.23 -5.56
CA ALA A 5 23.71 7.50 -4.87
C ALA A 5 23.26 8.73 -5.68
N ASN A 6 23.40 8.68 -7.02
CA ASN A 6 22.95 9.78 -7.89
C ASN A 6 21.43 9.90 -7.94
N SER A 7 20.68 8.78 -7.99
CA SER A 7 19.22 8.84 -8.09
C SER A 7 18.54 9.50 -6.88
N TRP A 8 19.18 9.48 -5.70
CA TRP A 8 18.69 10.20 -4.52
C TRP A 8 18.85 11.72 -4.64
N GLN A 9 19.85 12.18 -5.39
CA GLN A 9 20.10 13.61 -5.59
C GLN A 9 19.08 14.22 -6.55
N ASP A 10 18.58 13.43 -7.50
CA ASP A 10 17.59 13.82 -8.51
C ASP A 10 16.14 13.88 -7.98
N LEU A 11 15.88 13.37 -6.77
CA LEU A 11 14.54 13.42 -6.16
C LEU A 11 14.16 14.83 -5.72
N SER A 12 12.88 15.17 -5.92
CA SER A 12 12.28 16.39 -5.36
C SER A 12 12.49 16.43 -3.84
N PRO A 13 12.65 17.62 -3.23
CA PRO A 13 12.82 17.75 -1.79
C PRO A 13 11.69 17.11 -0.99
N ALA A 14 10.45 17.21 -1.48
CA ALA A 14 9.27 16.58 -0.89
C ALA A 14 9.38 15.06 -0.90
N LEU A 15 9.72 14.47 -2.05
CA LEU A 15 9.86 13.02 -2.20
C LEU A 15 10.99 12.45 -1.34
N ARG A 16 12.10 13.19 -1.22
CA ARG A 16 13.21 12.81 -0.33
C ARG A 16 12.80 12.80 1.14
N ARG A 17 12.04 13.80 1.59
CA ARG A 17 11.50 13.87 2.96
C ARG A 17 10.54 12.71 3.21
N TYR A 18 9.66 12.41 2.26
CA TYR A 18 8.76 11.27 2.30
C TYR A 18 9.50 9.95 2.48
N TYR A 19 10.52 9.66 1.65
CA TYR A 19 11.25 8.40 1.78
C TYR A 19 11.99 8.27 3.09
N ARG A 20 12.56 9.36 3.62
CA ARG A 20 13.16 9.35 4.97
C ARG A 20 12.12 9.09 6.06
N ALA A 21 10.97 9.75 5.98
CA ALA A 21 9.86 9.54 6.91
C ALA A 21 9.26 8.13 6.81
N SER A 22 9.37 7.49 5.64
CA SER A 22 8.84 6.15 5.37
C SER A 22 9.71 5.03 5.96
N VAL A 23 10.99 5.27 6.26
CA VAL A 23 11.91 4.22 6.74
C VAL A 23 11.39 3.57 8.02
N LEU A 24 11.04 4.38 9.03
CA LEU A 24 10.57 3.87 10.33
C LEU A 24 9.28 3.05 10.24
N PRO A 25 8.18 3.53 9.61
CA PRO A 25 6.97 2.73 9.47
C PRO A 25 7.18 1.49 8.60
N SER A 26 8.05 1.54 7.58
CA SER A 26 8.38 0.34 6.80
C SER A 26 9.12 -0.71 7.62
N VAL A 27 10.11 -0.30 8.43
CA VAL A 27 10.82 -1.22 9.34
C VAL A 27 9.85 -1.78 10.39
N ALA A 28 8.99 -0.94 10.97
CA ALA A 28 7.97 -1.36 11.91
C ALA A 28 7.01 -2.39 11.28
N PHE A 29 6.55 -2.15 10.05
CA PHE A 29 5.72 -3.09 9.32
C PHE A 29 6.41 -4.45 9.16
N LEU A 30 7.66 -4.47 8.71
CA LEU A 30 8.43 -5.71 8.51
C LEU A 30 8.60 -6.48 9.84
N VAL A 31 9.00 -5.78 10.90
CA VAL A 31 9.18 -6.38 12.24
C VAL A 31 7.87 -6.98 12.74
N LEU A 32 6.75 -6.24 12.62
CA LEU A 32 5.44 -6.69 13.07
C LEU A 32 4.90 -7.86 12.23
N ALA A 33 5.13 -7.85 10.92
CA ALA A 33 4.73 -8.93 10.04
C ALA A 33 5.51 -10.23 10.34
N LEU A 34 6.82 -10.13 10.58
CA LEU A 34 7.65 -11.26 10.99
C LEU A 34 7.28 -11.77 12.39
N ALA A 35 6.99 -10.86 13.32
CA ALA A 35 6.52 -11.22 14.66
C ALA A 35 5.16 -11.93 14.60
N HIS A 36 4.23 -11.46 13.76
CA HIS A 36 2.96 -12.14 13.52
C HIS A 36 3.16 -13.55 12.95
N GLU A 37 3.99 -13.70 11.93
CA GLU A 37 4.30 -15.00 11.32
C GLU A 37 4.90 -15.97 12.36
N TRP A 38 5.87 -15.51 13.15
CA TRP A 38 6.49 -16.31 14.20
C TRP A 38 5.48 -16.71 15.29
N LEU A 39 4.66 -15.77 15.76
CA LEU A 39 3.66 -16.02 16.80
C LEU A 39 2.53 -16.93 16.30
N SER A 40 2.17 -16.85 15.02
CA SER A 40 1.12 -17.68 14.41
C SER A 40 1.44 -19.18 14.44
N ARG A 41 2.72 -19.54 14.58
CA ARG A 41 3.22 -20.92 14.65
C ARG A 41 3.23 -21.50 16.07
N GLN A 42 2.97 -20.67 17.08
CA GLN A 42 2.95 -21.12 18.47
C GLN A 42 1.55 -21.57 18.88
N ALA A 43 1.45 -22.81 19.36
CA ALA A 43 0.18 -23.44 19.71
C ALA A 43 -0.48 -22.83 20.96
N GLU A 44 0.30 -22.24 21.88
CA GLU A 44 -0.17 -21.77 23.18
C GLU A 44 -0.66 -20.31 23.18
N VAL A 45 -0.61 -19.62 22.04
CA VAL A 45 -0.96 -18.20 21.97
C VAL A 45 -2.48 -18.04 21.92
N GLY A 46 -3.03 -17.42 22.94
CA GLY A 46 -4.45 -17.10 23.03
C GLY A 46 -4.96 -16.24 21.87
N VAL A 47 -6.24 -16.40 21.54
CA VAL A 47 -6.92 -15.68 20.43
C VAL A 47 -6.73 -14.16 20.47
N PRO A 48 -6.86 -13.46 21.62
CA PRO A 48 -6.71 -12.00 21.66
C PRO A 48 -5.31 -11.54 21.23
N LEU A 49 -4.27 -12.25 21.67
CA LEU A 49 -2.89 -11.90 21.34
C LEU A 49 -2.60 -12.17 19.85
N ARG A 50 -3.11 -13.28 19.30
CA ARG A 50 -3.01 -13.56 17.85
C ARG A 50 -3.67 -12.47 17.00
N ALA A 51 -4.86 -12.01 17.40
CA ALA A 51 -5.57 -10.94 16.70
C ALA A 51 -4.80 -9.61 16.77
N ALA A 52 -4.26 -9.26 17.95
CA ALA A 52 -3.46 -8.04 18.11
C ALA A 52 -2.25 -8.04 17.17
N PHE A 53 -1.48 -9.14 17.11
CA PHE A 53 -0.34 -9.25 16.20
C PHE A 53 -0.74 -9.33 14.73
N ALA A 54 -1.91 -9.88 14.39
CA ALA A 54 -2.42 -9.89 13.01
C ALA A 54 -2.76 -8.48 12.51
N LEU A 55 -3.22 -7.61 13.41
CA LEU A 55 -3.61 -6.24 13.08
C LEU A 55 -2.47 -5.21 13.25
N ALA A 56 -1.45 -5.52 14.06
CA ALA A 56 -0.36 -4.58 14.32
C ALA A 56 0.34 -4.04 13.05
N PRO A 57 0.64 -4.83 12.00
CA PRO A 57 1.22 -4.32 10.76
C PRO A 57 0.36 -3.24 10.08
N VAL A 58 -0.97 -3.27 10.27
CA VAL A 58 -1.89 -2.27 9.72
C VAL A 58 -1.65 -0.90 10.35
N LEU A 59 -1.27 -0.84 11.63
CA LEU A 59 -0.93 0.43 12.29
C LEU A 59 0.35 1.05 11.70
N ALA A 60 1.34 0.22 11.36
CA ALA A 60 2.55 0.69 10.68
C ALA A 60 2.24 1.20 9.26
N LEU A 61 1.32 0.54 8.54
CA LEU A 61 0.84 1.04 7.25
C LEU A 61 0.02 2.32 7.38
N ALA A 62 -0.79 2.49 8.43
CA ALA A 62 -1.51 3.73 8.70
C ALA A 62 -0.54 4.88 8.98
N TRP A 63 0.55 4.61 9.70
CA TRP A 63 1.62 5.59 9.90
C TRP A 63 2.34 5.94 8.59
N LEU A 64 2.65 4.95 7.75
CA LEU A 64 3.20 5.18 6.41
C LEU A 64 2.24 6.03 5.55
N PHE A 65 0.95 5.78 5.65
CA PHE A 65 -0.07 6.55 4.95
C PHE A 65 -0.14 7.99 5.45
N ALA A 66 -0.02 8.23 6.77
CA ALA A 66 0.09 9.59 7.31
C ALA A 66 1.32 10.34 6.77
N ALA A 67 2.47 9.66 6.65
CA ALA A 67 3.66 10.24 6.03
C ALA A 67 3.42 10.56 4.54
N TYR A 68 2.66 9.74 3.84
CA TYR A 68 2.25 9.98 2.46
C TYR A 68 1.28 11.16 2.32
N LEU A 69 0.34 11.33 3.25
CA LEU A 69 -0.54 12.52 3.26
C LEU A 69 0.26 13.80 3.51
N HIS A 70 1.28 13.75 4.37
CA HIS A 70 2.19 14.88 4.56
C HIS A 70 3.00 15.18 3.28
N PHE A 71 3.45 14.14 2.58
CA PHE A 71 4.08 14.28 1.28
C PHE A 71 3.18 14.99 0.26
N LEU A 72 1.91 14.62 0.15
CA LEU A 72 0.96 15.29 -0.75
C LEU A 72 0.83 16.78 -0.47
N HIS A 73 0.90 17.19 0.79
CA HIS A 73 0.85 18.60 1.18
C HIS A 73 2.12 19.36 0.78
N ASP A 74 3.27 18.68 0.82
CA ASP A 74 4.58 19.25 0.46
C ASP A 74 4.84 19.27 -1.07
N CYS A 75 4.02 18.57 -1.86
CA CYS A 75 4.13 18.52 -3.32
C CYS A 75 3.72 19.84 -3.98
N ASP A 76 4.31 20.11 -5.14
CA ASP A 76 3.78 21.13 -6.02
C ASP A 76 2.37 20.76 -6.56
N GLU A 77 1.69 21.72 -7.18
CA GLU A 77 0.32 21.54 -7.67
C GLU A 77 0.21 20.41 -8.69
N LEU A 78 1.19 20.29 -9.59
CA LEU A 78 1.17 19.32 -10.68
C LEU A 78 1.39 17.90 -10.13
N GLU A 79 2.41 17.71 -9.30
CA GLU A 79 2.72 16.46 -8.63
C GLU A 79 1.54 16.03 -7.75
N ARG A 80 0.98 16.94 -6.94
CA ARG A 80 -0.19 16.65 -6.10
C ARG A 80 -1.41 16.25 -6.92
N ARG A 81 -1.65 16.89 -8.07
CA ARG A 81 -2.75 16.55 -8.97
C ARG A 81 -2.56 15.18 -9.61
N ILE A 82 -1.33 14.83 -10.00
CA ILE A 82 -1.00 13.50 -10.52
C ILE A 82 -1.26 12.43 -9.45
N GLU A 83 -0.78 12.64 -8.22
CA GLU A 83 -0.92 11.67 -7.13
C GLU A 83 -2.37 11.48 -6.70
N LEU A 84 -3.13 12.57 -6.51
CA LEU A 84 -4.56 12.49 -6.16
C LEU A 84 -5.38 11.88 -7.30
N GLY A 85 -5.06 12.21 -8.55
CA GLY A 85 -5.68 11.60 -9.72
C GLY A 85 -5.43 10.09 -9.77
N ALA A 86 -4.19 9.65 -9.52
CA ALA A 86 -3.84 8.24 -9.47
C ALA A 86 -4.58 7.50 -8.35
N LEU A 87 -4.67 8.09 -7.16
CA LEU A 87 -5.42 7.53 -6.04
C LEU A 87 -6.92 7.42 -6.31
N ALA A 88 -7.53 8.46 -6.90
CA ALA A 88 -8.95 8.45 -7.22
C ALA A 88 -9.29 7.32 -8.22
N TRP A 89 -8.48 7.16 -9.26
CA TRP A 89 -8.63 6.06 -10.20
C TRP A 89 -8.38 4.70 -9.56
N ALA A 90 -7.34 4.55 -8.75
CA ALA A 90 -7.03 3.29 -8.08
C ALA A 90 -8.14 2.87 -7.11
N ALA A 91 -8.69 3.82 -6.34
CA ALA A 91 -9.84 3.58 -5.47
C ALA A 91 -11.07 3.16 -6.27
N GLY A 92 -11.37 3.85 -7.37
CA GLY A 92 -12.46 3.49 -8.28
C GLY A 92 -12.29 2.08 -8.85
N ILE A 93 -11.12 1.75 -9.38
CA ILE A 93 -10.80 0.42 -9.92
C ILE A 93 -10.93 -0.66 -8.84
N ALA A 94 -10.40 -0.41 -7.64
CA ALA A 94 -10.49 -1.35 -6.52
C ALA A 94 -11.94 -1.61 -6.12
N VAL A 95 -12.79 -0.58 -6.02
CA VAL A 95 -14.23 -0.75 -5.71
C VAL A 95 -14.94 -1.59 -6.78
N HIS A 96 -14.66 -1.35 -8.06
CA HIS A 96 -15.24 -2.16 -9.14
C HIS A 96 -14.73 -3.60 -9.10
N ALA A 97 -13.46 -3.83 -8.76
CA ALA A 97 -12.92 -5.17 -8.59
C ALA A 97 -13.57 -5.91 -7.41
N VAL A 98 -13.81 -5.23 -6.28
CA VAL A 98 -14.57 -5.80 -5.16
C VAL A 98 -15.96 -6.23 -5.60
N LEU A 99 -16.69 -5.36 -6.31
CA LEU A 99 -18.03 -5.66 -6.81
C LEU A 99 -18.02 -6.84 -7.79
N ALA A 100 -17.08 -6.87 -8.73
CA ALA A 100 -16.94 -7.96 -9.69
C ALA A 100 -16.66 -9.30 -8.99
N VAL A 101 -15.73 -9.32 -8.03
CA VAL A 101 -15.41 -10.55 -7.26
C VAL A 101 -16.62 -11.00 -6.45
N LEU A 102 -17.35 -10.07 -5.82
CA LEU A 102 -18.58 -10.39 -5.07
C LEU A 102 -19.61 -11.07 -5.97
N LEU A 103 -19.90 -10.50 -7.15
CA LEU A 103 -20.87 -11.05 -8.10
C LEU A 103 -20.45 -12.42 -8.65
N LEU A 104 -19.15 -12.62 -8.92
CA LEU A 104 -18.63 -13.91 -9.41
C LEU A 104 -18.71 -15.02 -8.36
N LEU A 105 -18.48 -14.68 -7.08
CA LEU A 105 -18.64 -15.61 -5.96
C LEU A 105 -20.11 -15.95 -5.75
N ASP A 106 -21.00 -14.96 -5.78
CA ASP A 106 -22.45 -15.13 -5.63
C ASP A 106 -23.05 -16.01 -6.76
N ALA A 107 -22.63 -15.78 -8.01
CA ALA A 107 -23.03 -16.58 -9.16
C ALA A 107 -22.41 -18.00 -9.18
N GLY A 108 -21.54 -18.35 -8.22
CA GLY A 108 -20.88 -19.66 -8.16
C GLY A 108 -19.88 -19.91 -9.30
N VAL A 109 -19.46 -18.88 -10.03
CA VAL A 109 -18.52 -18.99 -11.16
C VAL A 109 -17.09 -19.25 -10.65
N VAL A 110 -16.75 -18.73 -9.48
CA VAL A 110 -15.44 -18.91 -8.83
C VAL A 110 -15.60 -19.34 -7.38
N ALA A 111 -14.67 -20.15 -6.86
CA ALA A 111 -14.65 -20.62 -5.48
C ALA A 111 -13.29 -20.35 -4.81
N TRP A 112 -12.86 -19.09 -4.82
CA TRP A 112 -11.56 -18.69 -4.28
C TRP A 112 -11.56 -18.63 -2.75
N ARG A 113 -10.45 -19.06 -2.13
CA ARG A 113 -10.23 -18.88 -0.68
C ARG A 113 -10.14 -17.39 -0.36
N ALA A 114 -10.77 -16.96 0.73
CA ALA A 114 -10.80 -15.56 1.19
C ALA A 114 -9.42 -14.87 1.20
N LYS A 115 -8.37 -15.59 1.61
CA LYS A 115 -6.99 -15.07 1.59
C LYS A 115 -6.51 -14.63 0.20
N HIS A 116 -6.88 -15.37 -0.85
CA HIS A 116 -6.48 -15.05 -2.22
C HIS A 116 -7.28 -13.87 -2.75
N VAL A 117 -8.56 -13.78 -2.38
CA VAL A 117 -9.40 -12.61 -2.70
C VAL A 117 -8.81 -11.34 -2.07
N ALA A 118 -8.48 -11.37 -0.78
CA ALA A 118 -7.86 -10.24 -0.10
C ALA A 118 -6.52 -9.83 -0.75
N ALA A 119 -5.67 -10.80 -1.09
CA ALA A 119 -4.41 -10.54 -1.78
C ALA A 119 -4.60 -9.93 -3.17
N LEU A 120 -5.55 -10.45 -3.96
CA LEU A 120 -5.89 -9.92 -5.28
C LEU A 120 -6.36 -8.46 -5.19
N LEU A 121 -7.26 -8.15 -4.26
CA LEU A 121 -7.78 -6.80 -4.09
C LEU A 121 -6.68 -5.79 -3.68
N ALA A 122 -5.76 -6.21 -2.80
CA ALA A 122 -4.59 -5.41 -2.47
C ALA A 122 -3.69 -5.15 -3.69
N LEU A 123 -3.44 -6.19 -4.50
CA LEU A 123 -2.65 -6.06 -5.73
C LEU A 123 -3.34 -5.18 -6.77
N VAL A 124 -4.67 -5.27 -6.91
CA VAL A 124 -5.43 -4.39 -7.80
C VAL A 124 -5.30 -2.94 -7.38
N LEU A 125 -5.44 -2.63 -6.09
CA LEU A 125 -5.31 -1.27 -5.57
C LEU A 125 -3.91 -0.71 -5.84
N VAL A 126 -2.85 -1.41 -5.41
CA VAL A 126 -1.47 -0.93 -5.53
C VAL A 126 -1.01 -0.92 -6.99
N GLY A 127 -1.36 -1.95 -7.75
CA GLY A 127 -1.01 -2.09 -9.16
C GLY A 127 -1.67 -1.02 -10.01
N SER A 128 -2.98 -0.78 -9.83
CA SER A 128 -3.69 0.29 -10.54
C SER A 128 -3.16 1.67 -10.17
N TYR A 129 -2.87 1.94 -8.89
CA TYR A 129 -2.22 3.18 -8.47
C TYR A 129 -0.90 3.39 -9.21
N ALA A 130 0.00 2.40 -9.22
CA ALA A 130 1.30 2.52 -9.87
C ALA A 130 1.17 2.75 -11.39
N LEU A 131 0.27 2.03 -12.06
CA LEU A 131 0.02 2.16 -13.49
C LEU A 131 -0.58 3.52 -13.85
N VAL A 132 -1.60 3.97 -13.11
CA VAL A 132 -2.26 5.26 -13.38
C VAL A 132 -1.31 6.40 -13.07
N ARG A 133 -0.57 6.34 -11.96
CA ARG A 133 0.45 7.33 -11.62
C ARG A 133 1.50 7.46 -12.72
N ALA A 134 2.06 6.33 -13.19
CA ALA A 134 3.02 6.32 -14.29
C ALA A 134 2.44 6.91 -15.58
N TRP A 135 1.18 6.58 -15.91
CA TRP A 135 0.50 7.11 -17.08
C TRP A 135 0.25 8.63 -16.98
N LEU A 136 -0.26 9.11 -15.84
CA LEU A 136 -0.49 10.53 -15.59
C LEU A 136 0.82 11.32 -15.63
N HIS A 137 1.87 10.79 -15.01
CA HIS A 137 3.18 11.42 -15.01
C HIS A 137 3.72 11.56 -16.45
N ARG A 138 3.68 10.49 -17.26
CA ARG A 138 4.10 10.54 -18.68
C ARG A 138 3.27 11.49 -19.55
N ARG A 139 2.03 11.80 -19.14
CA ARG A 139 1.12 12.65 -19.91
C ARG A 139 1.27 14.13 -19.58
N TYR A 140 1.64 14.45 -18.34
CA TYR A 140 1.58 15.82 -17.81
C TYR A 140 2.92 16.38 -17.34
N ALA A 141 3.96 15.56 -17.16
CA ALA A 141 5.32 15.96 -16.83
C ALA A 141 6.25 15.72 -18.03
#